data_AF-A0A2U1D9K0-F1
#
_entry.id   AF-A0A2U1D9K0-F1
#
_cell.length_a   1.000
_cell.length_b   1.000
_cell.length_c   1.000
_cell.angle_alpha   90.00
_cell.angle_beta   90.00
_cell.angle_gamma   90.00
#
_symmetry.space_group_name_H-M   'P 1'
#
loop_
_entity.id
_entity.type
_entity.pdbx_description
1 polymer ?
#
loop_
_entity_poly.entity_id
_entity_poly.type
_entity_poly.pdbx_seq_one_letter_code
_entity_poly.pdbx_strand_id
1 'polypeptide(L)'
;MNLITEGTTVKIKRENLKDIYTFSSVTELSLFLGIDRETLHERAKARGIELNGTYSEEDLSALRPEKNSALSQLNTEVDPKTEIELLKMKLEMLESELGFKDQQLDDRKQHIETLKSTLSKAEENFEKAQVSVDQQQHLQLATLQQLDKATSRVQRIEMQAEQKKHWWNFGRKSKGKETEED
;
A
#
# COMPACT_ATOMS: atom_id res chain seq x y z
N MET A 1 12.26 1.37 -8.32
CA MET A 1 13.20 1.13 -7.20
C MET A 1 14.43 0.50 -7.81
N ASN A 2 15.62 1.06 -7.60
CA ASN A 2 16.87 0.49 -8.10
C ASN A 2 17.47 -0.39 -7.01
N LEU A 3 17.66 -1.68 -7.27
CA LEU A 3 18.45 -2.56 -6.42
C LEU A 3 19.90 -2.43 -6.88
N ILE A 4 20.77 -1.91 -6.00
CA ILE A 4 22.21 -1.83 -6.23
C ILE A 4 22.82 -3.01 -5.48
N THR A 5 23.17 -4.05 -6.22
CA THR A 5 24.09 -5.09 -5.76
C THR A 5 25.42 -4.80 -6.42
N GLU A 6 26.49 -4.75 -5.63
CA GLU A 6 27.84 -4.26 -5.98
C GLU A 6 28.20 -4.41 -7.47
N GLY A 7 28.33 -3.27 -8.15
CA GLY A 7 28.79 -3.17 -9.54
C GLY A 7 27.74 -3.29 -10.65
N THR A 8 26.48 -3.68 -10.37
CA THR A 8 25.47 -3.90 -11.42
C THR A 8 24.15 -3.16 -11.11
N THR A 9 23.74 -2.24 -11.99
CA THR A 9 22.51 -1.44 -11.80
C THR A 9 21.34 -2.05 -12.57
N VAL A 10 20.55 -2.89 -11.91
CA VAL A 10 19.33 -3.45 -12.50
C VAL A 10 18.18 -2.44 -12.35
N LYS A 11 17.56 -2.05 -13.48
CA LYS A 11 16.38 -1.18 -13.48
C LYS A 11 15.12 -2.05 -13.46
N ILE A 12 14.33 -1.90 -12.40
CA ILE A 12 13.08 -2.63 -12.19
C ILE A 12 11.90 -1.69 -12.42
N LYS A 13 11.02 -2.07 -13.36
CA LYS A 13 9.73 -1.42 -13.58
C LYS A 13 8.62 -2.38 -13.19
N ARG A 14 7.65 -1.91 -12.41
CA ARG A 14 6.41 -2.63 -12.11
C ARG A 14 5.33 -2.20 -13.08
N GLU A 15 4.87 -3.12 -13.90
CA GLU A 15 3.68 -2.95 -14.73
C GLU A 15 2.73 -4.12 -14.45
N ASN A 16 1.47 -3.85 -14.11
CA ASN A 16 0.42 -4.86 -13.93
C ASN A 16 0.80 -6.03 -12.99
N LEU A 17 1.36 -5.73 -11.80
CA LEU A 17 1.77 -6.72 -10.78
C LEU A 17 2.89 -7.68 -11.22
N LYS A 18 3.54 -7.44 -12.37
CA LYS A 18 4.71 -8.20 -12.82
C LYS A 18 5.95 -7.32 -12.74
N ASP A 19 6.97 -7.82 -12.07
CA ASP A 19 8.29 -7.18 -12.03
C ASP A 19 8.99 -7.46 -13.36
N ILE A 20 9.33 -6.40 -14.09
CA ILE A 20 10.10 -6.45 -15.33
C ILE A 20 11.53 -5.99 -15.03
N TYR A 21 12.48 -6.83 -15.38
CA TYR A 21 13.90 -6.61 -15.18
C TYR A 21 14.55 -6.21 -16.49
N THR A 22 15.36 -5.16 -16.44
CA THR A 22 16.05 -4.67 -17.63
C THR A 22 17.56 -4.64 -17.41
N PHE A 23 18.29 -5.16 -18.39
CA PHE A 23 19.74 -5.27 -18.42
C PHE A 23 20.26 -4.59 -19.68
N SER A 24 21.36 -3.86 -19.55
CA SER A 24 21.98 -3.11 -20.65
C SER A 24 22.76 -3.99 -21.62
N SER A 25 23.17 -5.19 -21.18
CA SER A 25 23.91 -6.14 -22.01
C SER A 25 23.68 -7.59 -21.58
N VAL A 26 23.97 -8.52 -22.51
CA VAL A 26 23.98 -9.96 -22.23
C VAL A 26 25.04 -10.32 -21.18
N THR A 27 26.15 -9.57 -21.14
CA THR A 27 27.19 -9.74 -20.12
C THR A 27 26.68 -9.36 -18.73
N GLU A 28 25.87 -8.31 -18.62
CA GLU A 28 25.27 -7.91 -17.35
C GLU A 28 24.27 -8.97 -16.85
N LEU A 29 23.46 -9.52 -17.76
CA LEU A 29 22.55 -10.62 -17.45
C LEU A 29 23.28 -11.89 -17.03
N SER A 30 24.39 -12.23 -17.71
CA SER A 30 25.18 -13.43 -17.38
C SER A 30 25.81 -13.32 -16.00
N LEU A 31 26.32 -12.13 -15.64
CA LEU A 31 26.83 -11.83 -14.30
C LEU A 31 25.72 -11.91 -13.24
N PHE A 32 24.55 -11.33 -13.51
CA PHE A 32 23.40 -11.38 -12.60
C PHE A 32 22.92 -12.81 -12.33
N LEU A 33 22.92 -13.67 -13.35
CA LEU A 33 22.51 -15.07 -13.24
C LEU A 33 23.62 -16.01 -12.74
N GLY A 34 24.87 -15.53 -12.68
CA GLY A 34 26.03 -16.33 -12.27
C GLY A 34 26.35 -17.47 -13.24
N ILE A 35 26.14 -17.27 -14.53
CA ILE A 35 26.43 -18.27 -15.58
C ILE A 35 27.24 -17.66 -16.71
N ASP A 36 28.04 -18.49 -17.39
CA ASP A 36 28.79 -18.05 -18.56
C ASP A 36 27.87 -17.68 -19.72
N ARG A 37 28.35 -16.74 -20.55
CA ARG A 37 27.59 -16.20 -21.69
C ARG A 37 27.19 -17.29 -22.69
N GLU A 38 28.04 -18.29 -22.91
CA GLU A 38 27.76 -19.42 -23.79
C GLU A 38 26.59 -20.25 -23.25
N THR A 39 26.67 -20.66 -21.97
CA THR A 39 25.59 -21.36 -21.25
C THR A 39 24.28 -20.59 -21.24
N LEU A 40 24.34 -19.26 -21.08
CA LEU A 40 23.16 -18.38 -21.17
C LEU A 40 22.52 -18.44 -22.57
N HIS A 41 23.31 -18.36 -23.65
CA HIS A 41 22.81 -18.45 -25.02
C HIS A 41 22.18 -19.82 -25.32
N GLU A 42 22.81 -20.90 -24.90
CA GLU A 42 22.27 -22.26 -25.08
C GLU A 42 20.93 -22.44 -24.38
N ARG A 43 20.83 -21.98 -23.13
CA ARG A 43 19.59 -22.07 -22.34
C ARG A 43 18.49 -21.19 -22.88
N ALA A 44 18.82 -19.95 -23.26
CA ALA A 44 17.88 -19.04 -23.89
C ALA A 44 17.29 -19.66 -25.15
N LYS A 45 18.14 -20.26 -26.00
CA LYS A 45 17.71 -20.97 -27.21
C LYS A 45 16.84 -22.20 -26.89
N ALA A 46 17.22 -23.00 -25.90
CA ALA A 46 16.46 -24.19 -25.50
C ALA A 46 15.07 -23.86 -24.93
N ARG A 47 14.92 -22.69 -24.29
CA ARG A 47 13.67 -22.25 -23.66
C ARG A 47 12.88 -21.24 -24.51
N GLY A 48 13.38 -20.88 -25.68
CA GLY A 48 12.75 -19.90 -26.58
C GLY A 48 12.72 -18.48 -26.01
N ILE A 49 13.66 -18.13 -25.14
CA ILE A 49 13.77 -16.80 -24.52
C ILE A 49 14.71 -15.94 -25.37
N GLU A 50 14.26 -14.77 -25.80
CA GLU A 50 15.09 -13.82 -26.54
C GLU A 50 15.93 -12.96 -25.59
N LEU A 51 17.24 -12.86 -25.87
CA LEU A 51 18.16 -12.05 -25.08
C LEU A 51 18.11 -10.56 -25.47
N ASN A 52 16.93 -9.94 -25.35
CA ASN A 52 16.64 -8.57 -25.81
C ASN A 52 16.88 -7.47 -24.76
N GLY A 53 17.29 -7.86 -23.54
CA GLY A 53 17.57 -6.93 -22.44
C GLY A 53 16.37 -6.65 -21.52
N THR A 54 15.19 -7.22 -21.78
CA THR A 54 14.01 -7.12 -20.91
C THR A 54 13.44 -8.49 -20.59
N TYR A 55 13.33 -8.83 -19.31
CA TYR A 55 12.96 -10.18 -18.86
C TYR A 55 11.94 -10.11 -17.74
N SER A 56 11.01 -11.06 -17.73
CA SER A 56 10.14 -11.30 -16.59
C SER A 56 10.86 -12.13 -15.52
N GLU A 57 10.32 -12.15 -14.30
CA GLU A 57 10.80 -13.04 -13.23
C GLU A 57 10.78 -14.52 -13.67
N GLU A 58 9.81 -14.90 -14.50
CA GLU A 58 9.67 -16.26 -15.02
C GLU A 58 10.79 -16.60 -16.00
N ASP A 59 11.12 -15.67 -16.90
CA ASP A 59 12.26 -15.82 -17.82
C ASP A 59 13.59 -15.93 -17.06
N LEU A 60 13.79 -15.09 -16.04
CA LEU A 60 15.01 -15.13 -15.23
C LEU A 60 15.11 -16.42 -14.42
N SER A 61 14.01 -16.88 -13.83
CA SER A 61 13.95 -18.15 -13.12
C SER A 61 14.24 -19.32 -14.05
N ALA A 62 13.79 -19.24 -15.30
CA ALA A 62 14.05 -20.24 -16.32
C ALA A 62 15.51 -20.23 -16.80
N LEU A 63 16.16 -19.06 -16.90
CA LEU A 63 17.56 -18.97 -17.32
C LEU A 63 18.54 -19.35 -16.20
N ARG A 64 18.10 -19.24 -14.94
CA ARG A 64 18.92 -19.54 -13.77
C ARG A 64 19.37 -21.01 -13.76
N PRO A 65 20.62 -21.30 -13.35
CA PRO A 65 21.03 -22.68 -13.11
C PRO A 65 20.10 -23.29 -12.06
N GLU A 66 19.49 -24.42 -12.41
CA GLU A 66 18.88 -25.27 -11.41
C GLU A 66 19.96 -25.54 -10.36
N LYS A 67 19.67 -25.22 -9.09
CA LYS A 67 20.62 -25.36 -7.97
C LYS A 67 21.26 -26.76 -7.86
N ASN A 68 20.75 -27.74 -8.60
CA ASN A 68 21.22 -29.11 -8.64
C ASN A 68 22.05 -29.48 -9.90
N SER A 69 22.05 -28.69 -10.99
CA SER A 69 22.70 -29.10 -12.25
C SER A 69 24.20 -28.80 -12.31
N ALA A 70 24.70 -27.85 -11.51
CA ALA A 70 26.14 -27.58 -11.39
C ALA A 70 26.89 -28.73 -10.68
N LEU A 71 26.16 -29.62 -9.99
CA LEU A 71 26.73 -30.76 -9.26
C LEU A 71 26.80 -32.04 -10.11
N SER A 72 25.98 -32.18 -11.14
CA SER A 72 25.94 -33.41 -11.95
C SER A 72 27.11 -33.54 -12.95
N GLN A 73 27.86 -32.46 -13.19
CA GLN A 73 29.03 -32.46 -14.08
C GLN A 73 30.36 -32.71 -13.33
N LEU A 74 30.34 -32.81 -12.00
CA LEU A 74 31.51 -33.08 -11.16
C LEU A 74 31.74 -34.58 -10.85
N ASN A 75 31.20 -35.48 -11.69
CA ASN A 75 31.44 -36.93 -11.61
C ASN A 75 32.73 -37.39 -12.31
N THR A 76 33.70 -36.51 -12.50
CA THR A 76 35.08 -36.90 -12.83
C THR A 76 35.81 -37.21 -11.53
N GLU A 77 36.39 -38.40 -11.40
CA GLU A 77 37.19 -38.86 -10.24
C GLU A 77 38.09 -37.75 -9.67
N VAL A 78 37.58 -37.02 -8.67
CA VAL A 78 38.34 -36.01 -7.93
C VAL A 78 39.07 -36.76 -6.82
N ASP A 79 40.38 -36.51 -6.67
CA ASP A 79 41.16 -37.04 -5.56
C ASP A 79 40.47 -36.69 -4.23
N PRO A 80 40.23 -37.64 -3.30
CA PRO A 80 39.49 -37.41 -2.06
C PRO A 80 39.99 -36.20 -1.24
N LYS A 81 41.25 -35.80 -1.39
CA LYS A 81 41.76 -34.54 -0.80
C LYS A 81 41.17 -33.29 -1.41
N THR A 82 41.04 -33.22 -2.74
CA THR A 82 40.45 -32.07 -3.44
C THR A 82 38.94 -32.00 -3.21
N GLU A 83 38.28 -33.16 -3.07
CA GLU A 83 36.87 -33.23 -2.68
C GLU A 83 36.64 -32.67 -1.26
N ILE A 84 37.49 -33.02 -0.29
CA ILE A 84 37.42 -32.49 1.07
C ILE A 84 37.65 -30.96 1.11
N GLU A 85 38.60 -30.43 0.33
CA GLU A 85 38.82 -28.98 0.25
C GLU A 85 37.64 -28.25 -0.38
N LEU A 86 37.05 -28.79 -1.45
CA LEU A 86 35.83 -28.28 -2.07
C LEU A 86 34.64 -28.27 -1.09
N LEU A 87 34.47 -29.34 -0.33
CA LEU A 87 33.41 -29.44 0.68
C LEU A 87 33.61 -28.43 1.81
N LYS A 88 34.85 -28.18 2.25
CA LYS A 88 35.15 -27.13 3.25
C LYS A 88 34.83 -25.73 2.73
N MET A 89 35.25 -25.42 1.50
CA MET A 89 34.96 -24.13 0.88
C MET A 89 33.45 -23.92 0.70
N LYS A 90 32.72 -24.99 0.35
CA LYS A 90 31.25 -24.96 0.26
C LYS A 90 30.59 -24.74 1.62
N LEU A 91 31.13 -25.33 2.68
CA LEU A 91 30.62 -25.18 4.04
C LEU A 91 30.82 -23.74 4.52
N GLU A 92 31.99 -23.15 4.30
CA GLU A 92 32.30 -21.75 4.63
C GLU A 92 31.40 -20.77 3.86
N MET A 93 31.17 -21.02 2.57
CA MET A 93 30.25 -20.22 1.77
C MET A 93 28.80 -20.30 2.29
N LEU A 94 28.35 -21.51 2.67
CA LEU A 94 27.02 -21.70 3.23
C LEU A 94 26.86 -21.05 4.61
N GLU A 95 27.89 -21.08 5.45
CA GLU A 95 27.91 -20.37 6.74
C GLU A 95 27.82 -18.85 6.54
N SER A 96 28.54 -18.31 5.55
CA SER A 96 28.45 -16.90 5.17
C SER A 96 27.04 -16.52 4.67
N GLU A 97 26.46 -17.35 3.78
CA GLU A 97 25.08 -17.15 3.32
C GLU A 97 24.06 -17.21 4.46
N LEU A 98 24.26 -18.10 5.43
CA LEU A 98 23.41 -18.21 6.60
C LEU A 98 23.48 -16.95 7.46
N GLY A 99 24.69 -16.47 7.75
CA GLY A 99 24.88 -15.23 8.52
C GLY A 99 24.25 -14.01 7.83
N PHE A 100 24.38 -13.90 6.50
CA PHE A 100 23.73 -12.84 5.74
C PHE A 100 22.19 -12.94 5.79
N LYS A 101 21.64 -14.16 5.73
CA LYS A 101 20.19 -14.38 5.85
C LYS A 101 19.67 -14.06 7.25
N ASP A 102 20.43 -14.39 8.29
CA ASP A 102 20.08 -14.07 9.67
C ASP A 102 20.03 -12.55 9.89
N GLN A 103 21.00 -11.81 9.35
CA GLN A 103 20.98 -10.35 9.37
C GLN A 103 19.75 -9.78 8.64
N GLN A 104 19.44 -10.29 7.45
CA GLN A 104 18.22 -9.91 6.72
C GLN A 104 16.94 -10.21 7.50
N LEU A 105 16.92 -11.31 8.25
CA LEU A 105 15.79 -11.69 9.10
C LEU A 105 15.60 -10.69 10.23
N ASP A 106 16.69 -10.28 10.88
CA ASP A 106 16.64 -9.30 11.97
C ASP A 106 16.28 -7.90 11.48
N ASP A 107 16.79 -7.47 10.33
CA ASP A 107 16.38 -6.21 9.69
C ASP A 107 14.87 -6.22 9.38
N ARG A 108 14.35 -7.34 8.86
CA ARG A 108 12.91 -7.51 8.58
C ARG A 108 12.08 -7.50 9.86
N LYS A 109 12.55 -8.12 10.94
CA LYS A 109 11.86 -8.08 12.24
C LYS A 109 11.79 -6.65 12.78
N GLN A 110 12.87 -5.89 12.72
CA GLN A 110 12.87 -4.47 13.12
C GLN A 110 11.90 -3.64 12.28
N HIS A 111 11.85 -3.90 10.97
CA HIS A 111 10.90 -3.25 10.09
C HIS A 111 9.44 -3.56 10.46
N ILE A 112 9.14 -4.82 10.78
CA ILE A 112 7.81 -5.24 11.25
C ILE A 112 7.44 -4.53 12.56
N GLU A 113 8.35 -4.43 13.52
CA GLU A 113 8.08 -3.71 14.77
C GLU A 113 7.82 -2.22 14.54
N THR A 114 8.53 -1.60 13.60
CA THR A 114 8.28 -0.21 13.20
C THR A 114 6.89 -0.04 12.57
N LEU A 115 6.49 -0.98 11.71
CA LEU A 115 5.16 -0.99 11.09
C LEU A 115 4.06 -1.18 12.14
N LYS A 116 4.24 -2.10 13.12
CA LYS A 116 3.30 -2.27 14.23
C LYS A 116 3.15 -1.00 15.07
N SER A 117 4.25 -0.33 15.40
CA SER A 117 4.21 0.94 16.13
C SER A 117 3.46 2.02 15.35
N THR A 118 3.67 2.08 14.04
CA THR A 118 2.98 3.03 13.15
C THR A 118 1.49 2.74 13.07
N LEU A 119 1.12 1.46 12.96
CA LEU A 119 -0.27 1.01 12.95
C LEU A 119 -0.97 1.39 14.26
N SER A 120 -0.35 1.10 15.41
CA SER A 120 -0.91 1.44 16.72
C SER A 120 -1.17 2.95 16.89
N LYS A 121 -0.24 3.80 16.41
CA LYS A 121 -0.46 5.26 16.39
C LYS A 121 -1.60 5.68 15.46
N ALA A 122 -1.74 5.01 14.32
CA ALA A 122 -2.82 5.29 13.37
C ALA A 122 -4.19 4.90 13.95
N GLU A 123 -4.27 3.76 14.65
CA GLU A 123 -5.46 3.29 15.36
C GLU A 123 -5.87 4.28 16.46
N GLU A 124 -4.92 4.75 17.28
CA GLU A 124 -5.20 5.75 18.33
C GLU A 124 -5.72 7.07 17.73
N ASN A 125 -5.13 7.53 16.62
CA ASN A 125 -5.59 8.73 15.92
C ASN A 125 -6.98 8.54 15.32
N PHE A 126 -7.27 7.35 14.80
CA PHE A 126 -8.60 7.02 14.27
C PHE A 126 -9.66 7.06 15.38
N GLU A 127 -9.36 6.49 16.55
CA GLU A 127 -10.27 6.52 17.71
C GLU A 127 -10.55 7.96 18.16
N LYS A 128 -9.50 8.80 18.26
CA LYS A 128 -9.66 10.23 18.59
C LYS A 128 -10.52 10.97 17.56
N ALA A 129 -10.31 10.69 16.27
CA ALA A 129 -11.10 11.30 15.20
C ALA A 129 -12.57 10.87 15.30
N GLN A 130 -12.84 9.59 15.57
CA GLN A 130 -14.18 9.07 15.75
C GLN A 130 -14.90 9.74 16.92
N VAL A 131 -14.25 9.86 18.09
CA VAL A 131 -14.81 10.58 19.25
C VAL A 131 -15.11 12.05 18.90
N SER A 132 -14.23 12.71 18.14
CA SER A 132 -14.45 14.10 17.72
C SER A 132 -15.66 14.23 16.78
N VAL A 133 -15.84 13.29 15.85
CA VAL A 133 -16.99 13.25 14.95
C VAL A 133 -18.28 13.05 15.75
N ASP A 134 -18.31 12.10 16.69
CA ASP A 134 -19.48 11.84 17.52
C ASP A 134 -19.87 13.08 18.34
N GLN A 135 -18.88 13.77 18.93
CA GLN A 135 -19.12 15.03 19.63
C GLN A 135 -19.71 16.11 18.71
N GLN A 136 -19.18 16.27 17.49
CA GLN A 136 -19.70 17.24 16.53
C GLN A 136 -21.13 16.91 16.09
N GLN A 137 -21.44 15.62 15.88
CA GLN A 137 -22.79 15.17 15.54
C GLN A 137 -23.77 15.46 16.68
N HIS A 138 -23.39 15.19 17.93
CA HIS A 138 -24.21 15.53 19.09
C HIS A 138 -24.48 17.03 19.20
N LEU A 139 -23.46 17.87 18.98
CA LEU A 139 -23.62 19.33 18.98
C LEU A 139 -24.52 19.83 17.85
N GLN A 140 -24.39 19.27 16.65
CA GLN A 140 -25.28 19.60 15.52
C GLN A 140 -26.73 19.24 15.84
N LEU A 141 -26.99 18.03 16.36
CA LEU A 141 -28.33 17.61 16.73
C LEU A 141 -28.94 18.51 17.81
N ALA A 142 -28.17 18.88 18.84
CA ALA A 142 -28.62 19.81 19.87
C ALA A 142 -28.95 21.21 19.28
N THR A 143 -28.14 21.69 18.35
CA THR A 143 -28.36 22.98 17.67
C THR A 143 -29.61 22.94 16.79
N LEU A 144 -29.82 21.87 16.03
CA LEU A 144 -31.04 21.67 15.22
C LEU A 144 -32.30 21.65 16.10
N GLN A 145 -32.26 20.99 17.25
CA GLN A 145 -33.38 21.00 18.19
C GLN A 145 -33.67 22.39 18.76
N GLN A 146 -32.64 23.20 19.02
CA GLN A 146 -32.83 24.59 19.46
C GLN A 146 -33.43 25.46 18.35
N LEU A 147 -32.95 25.28 17.11
CA LEU A 147 -33.48 25.97 15.94
C LEU A 147 -34.94 25.63 15.69
N ASP A 148 -35.32 24.35 15.81
CA ASP A 148 -36.72 23.91 15.65
C ASP A 148 -37.65 24.53 16.71
N LYS A 149 -37.20 24.58 17.97
CA LYS A 149 -37.91 25.27 19.05
C LYS A 149 -38.05 26.76 18.79
N ALA A 150 -37.00 27.43 18.32
CA ALA A 150 -37.03 28.85 18.00
C ALA A 150 -38.00 29.14 16.83
N THR A 151 -37.92 28.34 15.77
CA THR A 151 -38.79 28.43 14.58
C THR A 151 -40.27 28.25 14.98
N SER A 152 -40.57 27.23 15.79
CA SER A 152 -41.92 27.00 16.32
C SER A 152 -42.45 28.17 17.16
N ARG A 153 -41.57 28.83 17.94
CA ARG A 153 -41.94 30.04 18.71
C ARG A 153 -42.24 31.22 17.80
N VAL A 154 -41.42 31.44 16.77
CA VAL A 154 -41.63 32.50 15.78
C VAL A 154 -42.96 32.32 15.07
N GLN A 155 -43.24 31.12 14.54
CA GLN A 155 -44.51 30.81 13.89
C GLN A 155 -45.72 31.07 14.81
N ARG A 156 -45.63 30.70 16.08
CA ARG A 156 -46.70 30.97 17.06
C ARG A 156 -46.91 32.48 17.27
N ILE A 157 -45.84 33.26 17.35
CA ILE A 157 -45.91 34.72 17.48
C ILE A 157 -46.53 35.34 16.24
N GLU A 158 -46.14 34.89 15.04
CA GLU A 158 -46.70 35.35 13.77
C GLU A 158 -48.21 35.07 13.69
N MET A 159 -48.65 33.84 13.99
CA MET A 159 -50.07 33.49 14.04
C MET A 159 -50.84 34.34 15.06
N GLN A 160 -50.28 34.59 16.25
CA GLN A 160 -50.92 35.46 17.24
C GLN A 160 -51.00 36.92 16.77
N ALA A 161 -49.98 37.41 16.07
CA ALA A 161 -49.96 38.75 15.51
C ALA A 161 -51.00 38.89 14.39
N GLU A 162 -51.15 37.91 13.52
CA GLU A 162 -52.20 37.85 12.50
C GLU A 162 -53.60 37.83 13.12
N GLN A 163 -53.83 36.96 14.10
CA GLN A 163 -55.11 36.90 14.82
C GLN A 163 -55.47 38.24 15.46
N LYS A 164 -54.50 38.92 16.09
CA LYS A 164 -54.72 40.27 16.64
C LYS A 164 -55.05 41.28 15.56
N LYS A 165 -54.35 41.29 14.41
CA LYS A 165 -54.68 42.19 13.28
C LYS A 165 -56.11 41.96 12.77
N HIS A 166 -56.54 40.71 12.65
CA HIS A 166 -57.91 40.38 12.27
C HIS A 166 -58.93 40.86 13.31
N TRP A 167 -58.64 40.72 14.59
CA TRP A 167 -59.48 41.21 15.68
C TRP A 167 -59.64 42.74 15.67
N TRP A 168 -58.55 43.49 15.51
CA TRP A 168 -58.58 44.96 15.42
C TRP A 168 -59.33 45.47 14.18
N ASN A 169 -59.24 44.76 13.05
CA ASN A 169 -59.96 45.11 11.82
C ASN A 169 -61.48 44.85 11.92
N PHE A 170 -61.91 43.82 12.66
CA PHE A 170 -63.33 43.58 12.94
C PHE A 170 -63.91 44.63 13.89
N GLY A 171 -63.19 44.99 14.95
CA GLY A 171 -63.62 46.03 15.89
C GLY A 171 -63.79 47.42 15.26
N ARG A 172 -62.93 47.78 14.29
CA ARG A 172 -63.07 49.03 13.53
C ARG A 172 -64.25 49.01 12.54
N LYS A 173 -64.54 47.87 11.90
CA LYS A 173 -65.71 47.72 11.03
C LYS A 173 -67.03 47.71 11.80
N SER A 174 -67.04 47.24 13.04
CA SER A 174 -68.24 47.26 13.89
C SER A 174 -68.56 48.65 14.43
N LYS A 175 -67.54 49.45 14.81
CA LYS A 175 -67.74 50.83 15.30
C LYS A 175 -68.05 51.85 14.20
N GLY A 176 -67.80 51.52 12.93
CA GLY A 176 -68.17 52.36 11.78
C GLY A 176 -69.59 52.15 11.26
N LYS A 177 -70.35 51.20 11.84
CA LYS A 177 -71.74 50.91 11.42
C LYS A 177 -72.82 51.39 12.41
N GLU A 178 -72.44 51.95 13.55
CA GLU A 178 -73.38 52.52 14.54
C GLU A 178 -73.53 54.05 14.42
N THR A 179 -73.04 54.66 13.32
CA THR A 179 -73.17 56.13 13.09
C THR A 179 -73.80 56.48 11.73
N GLU A 180 -74.40 55.50 11.05
CA GLU A 180 -75.19 55.68 9.83
C GLU A 180 -76.50 54.88 9.95
N GLU A 181 -77.37 55.25 10.90
CA GLU A 181 -78.84 55.15 10.81
C GLU A 181 -79.42 55.77 12.10
N ASP A 182 -80.11 56.90 11.89
CA ASP A 182 -80.98 57.72 12.78
C ASP A 182 -80.40 58.47 14.00
#